data_AF-A0A847YYB9-F1
#
_entry.id   AF-A0A847YYB9-F1
#
_cell.length_a   1.000
_cell.length_b   1.000
_cell.length_c   1.000
_cell.angle_alpha   90.00
_cell.angle_beta   90.00
_cell.angle_gamma   90.00
#
_symmetry.space_group_name_H-M   'P 1'
#
loop_
_entity.id
_entity.type
_entity.pdbx_description
1 polymer ?
#
loop_
_entity_poly.entity_id
_entity_poly.type
_entity_poly.pdbx_seq_one_letter_code
_entity_poly.pdbx_strand_id
1 'polypeptide(L)'
;MGFDFKNINKDFFMSQGGWQQLSEEVRRIEDEADHRAANDIYLSMIKIRQDILGMGDVDQRQRYLQLIQELRFWAIPYLKEEELASIAREHLVDYLKINSETGSLKGFFKKRFVDWPYEAVVATKDRLLNVIASNKELLTVGRLGKEMGTVANWVKDYLRFKNDNQGMDQVMLKAQYFFQNDLINRLVKEDKEKVERLIDFYEYLKRRSGEFGGDDGVEIVLIDGETYIANEGKLTKIRVAGGSEQGSGQKKEVEKTAEKMLSQNQELRVKVDNFIKSGLMVKALAIREKLHEQKLEEVKNSRSYFYQAVNALKAEEAVAALFLLAENGKLKEAFAGDERFVKFWSDYLVKNNLDKSGFDKDPANGRDLARFLKYILEGRLKMKPEEAAMLGILTANLAREAGELVYKALAYGDMETGEFRWNI
;
A
#
# COMPACT_ATOMS: atom_id res chain seq x y z
N MET A 1 9.24 -23.09 -30.39
CA MET A 1 10.48 -22.37 -30.75
C MET A 1 10.23 -20.92 -30.40
N GLY A 2 10.97 -20.33 -29.46
CA GLY A 2 10.84 -18.91 -29.16
C GLY A 2 11.37 -18.11 -30.34
N PHE A 3 10.59 -17.15 -30.85
CA PHE A 3 11.05 -16.23 -31.87
C PHE A 3 12.05 -15.25 -31.23
N ASP A 4 13.22 -15.06 -31.82
CA ASP A 4 14.21 -14.11 -31.28
C ASP A 4 13.84 -12.68 -31.70
N PHE A 5 13.04 -12.03 -30.86
CA PHE A 5 12.60 -10.66 -31.06
C PHE A 5 13.69 -9.61 -30.80
N LYS A 6 14.92 -9.99 -30.43
CA LYS A 6 16.03 -9.03 -30.21
C LYS A 6 16.59 -8.43 -31.50
N ASN A 7 16.36 -9.09 -32.64
CA ASN A 7 16.91 -8.72 -33.94
C ASN A 7 15.85 -8.64 -35.03
N ILE A 8 14.64 -8.16 -34.70
CA ILE A 8 13.58 -7.97 -35.68
C ILE A 8 14.01 -6.86 -36.66
N ASN A 9 14.14 -7.19 -37.94
CA ASN A 9 14.43 -6.19 -38.96
C ASN A 9 13.14 -5.47 -39.40
N LYS A 10 13.31 -4.31 -40.05
CA LYS A 10 12.19 -3.54 -40.62
C LYS A 10 11.29 -4.39 -41.50
N ASP A 11 11.87 -5.26 -42.33
CA ASP A 11 11.11 -6.07 -43.29
C ASP A 11 10.11 -7.02 -42.63
N PHE A 12 10.45 -7.57 -41.46
CA PHE A 12 9.53 -8.40 -40.68
C PHE A 12 8.29 -7.60 -40.25
N PHE A 13 8.49 -6.40 -39.69
CA PHE A 13 7.40 -5.52 -39.27
C PHE A 13 6.55 -5.03 -40.45
N MET A 14 7.14 -4.90 -41.64
CA MET A 14 6.40 -4.46 -42.83
C MET A 14 5.70 -5.62 -43.55
N SER A 15 5.92 -6.87 -43.14
CA SER A 15 5.27 -8.04 -43.74
C SER A 15 3.79 -8.16 -43.35
N GLN A 16 2.96 -8.76 -44.21
CA GLN A 16 1.53 -8.94 -43.93
C GLN A 16 1.25 -9.79 -42.66
N GLY A 17 2.20 -10.62 -42.23
CA GLY A 17 2.07 -11.47 -41.03
C GLY A 17 2.76 -10.91 -39.78
N GLY A 18 3.64 -9.91 -39.90
CA GLY A 18 4.46 -9.42 -38.79
C GLY A 18 3.62 -8.86 -37.64
N TRP A 19 2.55 -8.13 -37.95
CA TRP A 19 1.63 -7.60 -36.94
C TRP A 19 0.95 -8.71 -36.13
N GLN A 20 0.48 -9.77 -36.78
CA GLN A 20 -0.22 -10.86 -36.12
C GLN A 20 0.70 -11.58 -35.15
N GLN A 21 1.93 -11.90 -35.59
CA GLN A 21 2.92 -12.56 -34.74
C GLN A 21 3.31 -11.70 -33.53
N LEU A 22 3.45 -10.39 -33.70
CA LEU A 22 3.72 -9.49 -32.58
C LEU A 22 2.54 -9.37 -31.63
N SER A 23 1.31 -9.31 -32.14
CA SER A 23 0.12 -9.28 -31.31
C SER A 23 -0.04 -10.57 -30.49
N GLU A 24 0.28 -11.73 -31.08
CA GLU A 24 0.31 -13.01 -30.37
C GLU A 24 1.38 -13.02 -29.28
N GLU A 25 2.57 -12.48 -29.57
CA GLU A 25 3.64 -12.38 -28.59
C GLU A 25 3.30 -11.43 -27.43
N VAL A 26 2.66 -10.28 -27.71
CA VAL A 26 2.19 -9.37 -26.66
C VAL A 26 1.19 -10.05 -25.74
N ARG A 27 0.25 -10.86 -26.28
CA ARG A 27 -0.68 -11.65 -25.46
C ARG A 27 0.06 -12.67 -24.60
N ARG A 28 1.04 -13.38 -25.17
CA ARG A 28 1.88 -14.31 -24.41
C ARG A 28 2.63 -13.61 -23.26
N ILE A 29 3.18 -12.43 -23.52
CA ILE A 29 3.86 -11.59 -22.52
C ILE A 29 2.89 -11.14 -21.42
N GLU A 30 1.67 -10.77 -21.78
CA GLU A 30 0.61 -10.43 -20.82
C GLU A 30 0.25 -11.61 -19.93
N ASP A 31 0.06 -12.80 -20.51
CA ASP A 31 -0.28 -14.04 -19.80
C ASP A 31 0.85 -14.50 -18.86
N GLU A 32 2.11 -14.40 -19.30
CA GLU A 32 3.28 -14.83 -18.54
C GLU A 32 3.86 -13.73 -17.63
N ALA A 33 3.36 -12.49 -17.73
CA ALA A 33 3.92 -11.30 -17.10
C ALA A 33 5.44 -11.09 -17.37
N ASP A 34 5.91 -11.43 -18.58
CA ASP A 34 7.33 -11.28 -18.97
C ASP A 34 7.67 -9.83 -19.35
N HIS A 35 7.81 -8.99 -18.32
CA HIS A 35 8.14 -7.58 -18.45
C HIS A 35 9.48 -7.32 -19.16
N ARG A 36 10.42 -8.27 -19.14
CA ARG A 36 11.72 -8.12 -19.79
C ARG A 36 11.58 -8.31 -21.30
N ALA A 37 10.88 -9.35 -21.73
CA ALA A 37 10.54 -9.53 -23.13
C ALA A 37 9.74 -8.33 -23.67
N ALA A 38 8.78 -7.81 -22.89
CA ALA A 38 8.03 -6.60 -23.26
C ALA A 38 8.96 -5.41 -23.55
N ASN A 39 9.94 -5.18 -22.68
CA ASN A 39 10.91 -4.11 -22.85
C ASN A 39 11.82 -4.31 -24.07
N ASP A 40 12.31 -5.53 -24.30
CA ASP A 40 13.16 -5.84 -25.46
C ASP A 40 12.43 -5.59 -26.79
N ILE A 41 11.15 -5.99 -26.88
CA ILE A 41 10.31 -5.74 -28.07
C ILE A 41 9.98 -4.25 -28.18
N TYR A 42 9.59 -3.59 -27.08
CA TYR A 42 9.32 -2.15 -27.05
C TYR A 42 10.51 -1.34 -27.60
N LEU A 43 11.73 -1.60 -27.10
CA LEU A 43 12.94 -0.92 -27.57
C LEU A 43 13.20 -1.17 -29.06
N SER A 44 12.92 -2.38 -29.55
CA SER A 44 13.04 -2.73 -30.96
C SER A 44 12.02 -1.98 -31.82
N MET A 45 10.77 -1.86 -31.36
CA MET A 45 9.74 -1.10 -32.06
C MET A 45 9.99 0.40 -32.06
N ILE A 46 10.55 0.95 -30.98
CA ILE A 46 10.89 2.38 -30.93
C ILE A 46 11.95 2.74 -31.99
N LYS A 47 12.90 1.84 -32.29
CA LYS A 47 13.91 2.06 -33.34
C LYS A 47 13.30 2.24 -34.73
N ILE A 48 12.20 1.55 -35.02
CA ILE A 48 11.51 1.63 -36.32
C ILE A 48 10.26 2.52 -36.30
N ARG A 49 10.02 3.26 -35.22
CA ARG A 49 8.81 4.07 -35.04
C ARG A 49 8.59 5.07 -36.18
N GLN A 50 9.65 5.67 -36.72
CA GLN A 50 9.54 6.62 -37.84
C GLN A 50 9.08 5.93 -39.13
N ASP A 51 9.50 4.69 -39.36
CA ASP A 51 9.01 3.89 -40.50
C ASP A 51 7.53 3.56 -40.33
N ILE A 52 7.10 3.19 -39.12
CA ILE A 52 5.69 2.97 -38.78
C ILE A 52 4.88 4.25 -39.05
N LEU A 53 5.38 5.42 -38.62
CA LEU A 53 4.72 6.70 -38.88
C LEU A 53 4.63 7.03 -40.39
N GLY A 54 5.62 6.60 -41.17
CA GLY A 54 5.65 6.75 -42.62
C GLY A 54 4.80 5.76 -43.41
N MET A 55 4.14 4.78 -42.75
CA MET A 55 3.23 3.85 -43.41
C MET A 55 2.07 4.61 -44.07
N GLY A 56 1.80 4.30 -45.35
CA GLY A 56 0.66 4.83 -46.08
C GLY A 56 -0.68 4.27 -45.62
N ASP A 57 -0.69 3.03 -45.13
CA ASP A 57 -1.86 2.40 -44.52
C ASP A 57 -2.07 2.94 -43.10
N VAL A 58 -3.13 3.73 -42.95
CA VAL A 58 -3.48 4.41 -41.70
C VAL A 58 -3.90 3.42 -40.61
N ASP A 59 -4.64 2.37 -40.97
CA ASP A 59 -5.16 1.39 -40.02
C ASP A 59 -4.03 0.51 -39.51
N GLN A 60 -3.16 0.05 -40.41
CA GLN A 60 -1.99 -0.72 -40.03
C GLN A 60 -1.05 0.09 -39.13
N ARG A 61 -0.79 1.36 -39.50
CA ARG A 61 -0.02 2.29 -38.67
C ARG A 61 -0.61 2.42 -37.27
N GLN A 62 -1.91 2.64 -37.16
CA GLN A 62 -2.57 2.82 -35.87
C GLN A 62 -2.47 1.56 -35.00
N ARG A 63 -2.62 0.37 -35.59
CA ARG A 63 -2.44 -0.90 -34.87
C ARG A 63 -1.02 -1.08 -34.33
N TYR A 64 0.01 -0.69 -35.08
CA TYR A 64 1.38 -0.73 -34.59
C TYR A 64 1.65 0.29 -33.48
N LEU A 65 1.11 1.50 -33.61
CA LEU A 65 1.23 2.52 -32.56
C LEU A 65 0.55 2.07 -31.27
N GLN A 66 -0.60 1.40 -31.36
CA GLN A 66 -1.26 0.80 -30.21
C GLN A 66 -0.40 -0.29 -29.56
N LEU A 67 0.16 -1.19 -30.36
CA LEU A 67 1.06 -2.25 -29.88
C LEU A 67 2.27 -1.69 -29.13
N ILE A 68 2.87 -0.59 -29.63
CA ILE A 68 3.95 0.11 -28.94
C ILE A 68 3.50 0.58 -27.55
N GLN A 69 2.29 1.10 -27.42
CA GLN A 69 1.77 1.57 -26.13
C GLN A 69 1.49 0.43 -25.17
N GLU A 70 0.93 -0.68 -25.65
CA GLU A 70 0.71 -1.89 -24.85
C GLU A 70 2.04 -2.46 -24.35
N LEU A 71 3.01 -2.64 -25.24
CA LEU A 71 4.36 -3.09 -24.86
C LEU A 71 5.03 -2.15 -23.86
N ARG A 72 4.88 -0.83 -24.06
CA ARG A 72 5.43 0.18 -23.14
C ARG A 72 4.80 0.09 -21.75
N PHE A 73 3.50 -0.22 -21.65
CA PHE A 73 2.84 -0.47 -20.37
C PHE A 73 3.44 -1.69 -19.66
N TRP A 74 3.59 -2.82 -20.36
CA TRP A 74 4.20 -4.03 -19.81
C TRP A 74 5.69 -3.87 -19.47
N ALA A 75 6.38 -2.96 -20.17
CA ALA A 75 7.78 -2.64 -19.95
C ALA A 75 8.04 -1.67 -18.79
N ILE A 76 7.01 -1.07 -18.15
CA ILE A 76 7.16 -0.09 -17.06
C ILE A 76 8.24 -0.46 -16.03
N PRO A 77 8.36 -1.71 -15.54
CA PRO A 77 9.40 -2.09 -14.59
C PRO A 77 10.85 -1.83 -15.04
N TYR A 78 11.09 -1.67 -16.34
CA TYR A 78 12.40 -1.46 -16.94
C TYR A 78 12.60 -0.06 -17.56
N LEU A 79 11.56 0.76 -17.62
CA LEU A 79 11.62 2.08 -18.26
C LEU A 79 12.45 3.09 -17.47
N LYS A 80 13.01 4.08 -18.18
CA LYS A 80 13.73 5.21 -17.57
C LYS A 80 12.77 6.24 -16.99
N GLU A 81 13.26 7.08 -16.09
CA GLU A 81 12.46 8.12 -15.41
C GLU A 81 11.71 9.02 -16.40
N GLU A 82 12.39 9.46 -17.47
CA GLU A 82 11.79 10.33 -18.50
C GLU A 82 10.63 9.65 -19.21
N GLU A 83 10.72 8.34 -19.42
CA GLU A 83 9.68 7.55 -20.06
C GLU A 83 8.47 7.38 -19.14
N LEU A 84 8.69 7.17 -17.83
CA LEU A 84 7.63 7.14 -16.82
C LEU A 84 6.90 8.49 -16.75
N ALA A 85 7.65 9.59 -16.76
CA ALA A 85 7.08 10.93 -16.76
C ALA A 85 6.30 11.24 -18.04
N SER A 86 6.74 10.74 -19.20
CA SER A 86 6.00 10.84 -20.46
C SER A 86 4.71 10.02 -20.43
N ILE A 87 4.72 8.81 -19.87
CA ILE A 87 3.50 8.01 -19.66
C ILE A 87 2.49 8.81 -18.85
N ALA A 88 2.90 9.33 -17.69
CA ALA A 88 2.02 10.10 -16.81
C ALA A 88 1.50 11.40 -17.42
N ARG A 89 2.14 11.92 -18.48
CA ARG A 89 1.75 13.18 -19.14
C ARG A 89 0.78 12.98 -20.29
N GLU A 90 0.98 11.92 -21.08
CA GLU A 90 0.42 11.80 -22.42
C GLU A 90 -0.41 10.52 -22.64
N HIS A 91 -0.24 9.51 -21.78
CA HIS A 91 -0.84 8.18 -21.97
C HIS A 91 -1.44 7.62 -20.68
N LEU A 92 -1.65 8.46 -19.66
CA LEU A 92 -2.11 7.99 -18.36
C LEU A 92 -3.53 7.42 -18.47
N VAL A 93 -4.41 8.07 -19.22
CA VAL A 93 -5.81 7.62 -19.37
C VAL A 93 -5.86 6.26 -20.08
N ASP A 94 -5.02 6.04 -21.08
CA ASP A 94 -4.96 4.76 -21.78
C ASP A 94 -4.49 3.63 -20.86
N TYR A 95 -3.50 3.90 -20.00
CA TYR A 95 -2.98 2.88 -19.09
C TYR A 95 -3.91 2.61 -17.91
N LEU A 96 -4.73 3.58 -17.52
CA LEU A 96 -5.78 3.37 -16.52
C LEU A 96 -6.90 2.44 -17.03
N LYS A 97 -7.08 2.30 -18.35
CA LYS A 97 -8.05 1.35 -18.92
C LYS A 97 -7.59 -0.09 -18.77
N ILE A 98 -6.27 -0.32 -18.77
CA ILE A 98 -5.69 -1.65 -18.66
C ILE A 98 -5.87 -2.16 -17.24
N ASN A 99 -6.70 -3.18 -17.09
CA ASN A 99 -6.94 -3.89 -15.84
C ASN A 99 -6.90 -5.38 -16.13
N SER A 100 -5.69 -5.89 -16.24
CA SER A 100 -5.45 -7.31 -16.43
C SER A 100 -5.38 -8.01 -15.07
N GLU A 101 -5.63 -9.32 -15.05
CA GLU A 101 -5.37 -10.15 -13.88
C GLU A 101 -3.88 -10.16 -13.51
N THR A 102 -3.01 -9.94 -14.51
CA THR A 102 -1.56 -10.06 -14.40
C THR A 102 -0.87 -8.76 -13.96
N GLY A 103 -1.59 -7.63 -13.87
CA GLY A 103 -1.03 -6.41 -13.30
C GLY A 103 -1.88 -5.16 -13.44
N SER A 104 -1.56 -4.18 -12.60
CA SER A 104 -2.10 -2.82 -12.65
C SER A 104 -0.98 -1.80 -12.83
N LEU A 105 -1.33 -0.60 -13.29
CA LEU A 105 -0.39 0.53 -13.37
C LEU A 105 0.36 0.74 -12.05
N LYS A 106 -0.36 0.74 -10.92
CA LYS A 106 0.22 0.81 -9.56
C LYS A 106 1.23 -0.31 -9.34
N GLY A 107 0.86 -1.56 -9.65
CA GLY A 107 1.72 -2.73 -9.49
C GLY A 107 3.01 -2.65 -10.29
N PHE A 108 2.98 -2.14 -11.52
CA PHE A 108 4.19 -2.02 -12.34
C PHE A 108 5.11 -0.89 -11.89
N PHE A 109 4.56 0.26 -11.48
CA PHE A 109 5.36 1.30 -10.85
C PHE A 109 5.97 0.82 -9.53
N LYS A 110 5.24 -0.01 -8.77
CA LYS A 110 5.80 -0.66 -7.57
C LYS A 110 7.02 -1.50 -7.93
N LYS A 111 6.89 -2.46 -8.86
CA LYS A 111 8.02 -3.27 -9.37
C LYS A 111 9.18 -2.40 -9.85
N ARG A 112 8.89 -1.28 -10.54
CA ARG A 112 9.92 -0.37 -11.06
C ARG A 112 10.80 0.24 -9.96
N PHE A 113 10.18 0.63 -8.85
CA PHE A 113 10.85 1.35 -7.76
C PHE A 113 11.56 0.45 -6.76
N VAL A 114 11.35 -0.87 -6.82
CA VAL A 114 11.96 -1.81 -5.88
C VAL A 114 13.48 -1.70 -5.84
N ASP A 115 14.13 -1.56 -7.01
CA ASP A 115 15.59 -1.57 -7.14
C ASP A 115 16.21 -0.16 -7.12
N TRP A 116 15.40 0.87 -6.89
CA TRP A 116 15.86 2.26 -6.96
C TRP A 116 16.34 2.77 -5.61
N PRO A 117 17.40 3.60 -5.58
CA PRO A 117 17.75 4.35 -4.38
C PRO A 117 16.55 5.15 -3.86
N TYR A 118 16.36 5.17 -2.55
CA TYR A 118 15.21 5.81 -1.91
C TYR A 118 15.00 7.26 -2.39
N GLU A 119 16.07 8.04 -2.45
CA GLU A 119 16.06 9.44 -2.87
C GLU A 119 15.58 9.58 -4.33
N ALA A 120 15.97 8.64 -5.20
CA ALA A 120 15.53 8.61 -6.59
C ALA A 120 14.04 8.26 -6.70
N VAL A 121 13.54 7.34 -5.87
CA VAL A 121 12.11 7.00 -5.81
C VAL A 121 11.28 8.21 -5.38
N VAL A 122 11.70 8.91 -4.32
CA VAL A 122 11.00 10.10 -3.82
C VAL A 122 10.97 11.19 -4.90
N ALA A 123 12.13 11.53 -5.47
CA ALA A 123 12.23 12.55 -6.50
C ALA A 123 11.34 12.22 -7.73
N THR A 124 11.29 10.95 -8.11
CA THR A 124 10.49 10.49 -9.25
C THR A 124 9.00 10.52 -8.94
N LYS A 125 8.58 10.07 -7.75
CA LYS A 125 7.18 10.17 -7.30
C LYS A 125 6.72 11.64 -7.29
N ASP A 126 7.53 12.55 -6.75
CA ASP A 126 7.22 13.99 -6.75
C ASP A 126 7.09 14.54 -8.17
N ARG A 127 7.99 14.13 -9.07
CA ARG A 127 7.91 14.50 -10.50
C ARG A 127 6.61 14.00 -11.14
N LEU A 128 6.22 12.75 -10.88
CA LEU A 128 4.99 12.16 -11.42
C LEU A 128 3.75 12.86 -10.86
N LEU A 129 3.72 13.17 -9.57
CA LEU A 129 2.63 13.94 -8.95
C LEU A 129 2.46 15.32 -9.61
N ASN A 130 3.56 16.03 -9.88
CA ASN A 130 3.53 17.31 -10.58
C ASN A 130 3.01 17.19 -12.03
N VAL A 131 3.40 16.12 -12.72
CA VAL A 131 2.88 15.82 -14.08
C VAL A 131 1.38 15.54 -14.03
N ILE A 132 0.92 14.70 -13.09
CA ILE A 132 -0.50 14.37 -12.92
C ILE A 132 -1.33 15.63 -12.60
N ALA A 133 -0.82 16.49 -11.72
CA ALA A 133 -1.48 17.74 -11.34
C ALA A 133 -1.66 18.74 -12.50
N SER A 134 -0.92 18.56 -13.60
CA SER A 134 -1.00 19.39 -14.81
C SER A 134 -1.49 18.64 -16.05
N ASN A 135 -1.86 17.36 -15.91
CA ASN A 135 -2.28 16.49 -17.01
C ASN A 135 -3.66 16.91 -17.57
N LYS A 136 -3.71 17.13 -18.89
CA LYS A 136 -4.89 17.62 -19.64
C LYS A 136 -5.65 16.52 -20.40
N GLU A 137 -5.25 15.27 -20.29
CA GLU A 137 -5.97 14.14 -20.88
C GLU A 137 -7.39 14.07 -20.30
N LEU A 138 -8.38 13.85 -21.17
CA LEU A 138 -9.77 13.67 -20.78
C LEU A 138 -9.96 12.26 -20.21
N LEU A 139 -10.19 12.17 -18.91
CA LEU A 139 -10.43 10.90 -18.22
C LEU A 139 -11.87 10.42 -18.44
N THR A 140 -12.81 11.37 -18.40
CA THR A 140 -14.25 11.15 -18.55
C THR A 140 -14.82 12.05 -19.64
N VAL A 141 -15.84 11.59 -20.36
CA VAL A 141 -16.45 12.37 -21.48
C VAL A 141 -17.23 13.60 -20.94
N GLY A 142 -17.69 13.55 -19.69
CA GLY A 142 -18.46 14.61 -19.04
C GLY A 142 -17.65 15.77 -18.46
N ARG A 143 -18.36 16.83 -18.07
CA ARG A 143 -17.83 17.94 -17.27
C ARG A 143 -17.85 17.59 -15.79
N LEU A 144 -16.81 18.01 -15.08
CA LEU A 144 -16.72 18.01 -13.62
C LEU A 144 -17.24 19.36 -13.11
N GLY A 145 -18.56 19.46 -12.97
CA GLY A 145 -19.24 20.73 -12.70
C GLY A 145 -19.04 21.73 -13.86
N LYS A 146 -18.22 22.77 -13.63
CA LYS A 146 -17.87 23.76 -14.66
C LYS A 146 -16.58 23.43 -15.42
N GLU A 147 -15.77 22.52 -14.90
CA GLU A 147 -14.48 22.14 -15.47
C GLU A 147 -14.62 20.91 -16.38
N MET A 148 -13.66 20.67 -17.27
CA MET A 148 -13.62 19.43 -18.05
C MET A 148 -13.18 18.27 -17.16
N GLY A 149 -13.65 17.04 -17.42
CA GLY A 149 -13.27 15.84 -16.69
C GLY A 149 -11.86 15.33 -17.03
N THR A 150 -10.85 16.19 -16.89
CA THR A 150 -9.43 15.82 -17.10
C THR A 150 -8.84 15.13 -15.89
N VAL A 151 -7.72 14.44 -16.07
CA VAL A 151 -6.91 13.84 -14.98
C VAL A 151 -6.67 14.85 -13.86
N ALA A 152 -6.11 16.02 -14.18
CA ALA A 152 -5.77 17.04 -13.19
C ALA A 152 -7.01 17.53 -12.41
N ASN A 153 -8.15 17.70 -13.09
CA ASN A 153 -9.37 18.21 -12.44
C ASN A 153 -10.01 17.16 -11.52
N TRP A 154 -9.97 15.87 -11.89
CA TRP A 154 -10.42 14.79 -11.02
C TRP A 154 -9.55 14.64 -9.76
N VAL A 155 -8.23 14.78 -9.89
CA VAL A 155 -7.33 14.78 -8.73
C VAL A 155 -7.60 16.00 -7.84
N LYS A 156 -7.83 17.18 -8.44
CA LYS A 156 -8.18 18.41 -7.71
C LYS A 156 -9.51 18.29 -6.96
N ASP A 157 -10.52 17.67 -7.56
CA ASP A 157 -11.83 17.41 -6.93
C ASP A 157 -11.68 16.46 -5.73
N TYR A 158 -10.94 15.37 -5.90
CA TYR A 158 -10.61 14.46 -4.81
C TYR A 158 -9.87 15.15 -3.65
N LEU A 159 -8.86 15.99 -3.97
CA LEU A 159 -8.14 16.75 -2.95
C LEU A 159 -9.03 17.76 -2.22
N ARG A 160 -9.99 18.39 -2.91
CA ARG A 160 -10.98 19.28 -2.28
C ARG A 160 -11.84 18.49 -1.30
N PHE A 161 -12.41 17.37 -1.75
CA PHE A 161 -13.19 16.48 -0.89
C PHE A 161 -12.37 16.02 0.33
N LYS A 162 -11.10 15.66 0.13
CA LYS A 162 -10.19 15.25 1.21
C LYS A 162 -9.94 16.36 2.23
N ASN A 163 -9.80 17.60 1.77
CA ASN A 163 -9.59 18.76 2.65
C ASN A 163 -10.86 19.14 3.43
N ASP A 164 -12.04 18.95 2.84
CA ASP A 164 -13.32 19.21 3.50
C ASP A 164 -13.65 18.14 4.56
N ASN A 165 -13.01 16.97 4.47
CA ASN A 165 -13.19 15.82 5.36
C ASN A 165 -11.90 15.45 6.12
N GLN A 166 -11.17 16.46 6.59
CA GLN A 166 -9.98 16.24 7.42
C GLN A 166 -10.31 15.44 8.68
N GLY A 167 -9.43 14.51 9.04
CA GLY A 167 -9.58 13.64 10.21
C GLY A 167 -10.23 12.28 9.92
N MET A 168 -10.77 12.05 8.72
CA MET A 168 -11.21 10.71 8.33
C MET A 168 -10.04 9.81 7.92
N ASP A 169 -10.12 8.54 8.30
CA ASP A 169 -9.27 7.46 7.78
C ASP A 169 -9.23 7.47 6.24
N GLN A 170 -8.07 7.13 5.66
CA GLN A 170 -7.86 7.19 4.21
C GLN A 170 -8.80 6.26 3.44
N VAL A 171 -9.05 5.05 3.95
CA VAL A 171 -9.92 4.06 3.30
C VAL A 171 -11.36 4.55 3.37
N MET A 172 -11.79 5.03 4.53
CA MET A 172 -13.11 5.63 4.72
C MET A 172 -13.31 6.86 3.82
N LEU A 173 -12.32 7.75 3.76
CA LEU A 173 -12.36 8.96 2.95
C LEU A 173 -12.49 8.62 1.45
N LYS A 174 -11.74 7.63 0.97
CA LYS A 174 -11.88 7.14 -0.41
C LYS A 174 -13.28 6.57 -0.62
N ALA A 175 -13.76 5.70 0.26
CA ALA A 175 -15.10 5.13 0.16
C ALA A 175 -16.18 6.22 0.10
N GLN A 176 -16.16 7.17 1.04
CA GLN A 176 -17.10 8.28 1.07
C GLN A 176 -17.02 9.14 -0.20
N TYR A 177 -15.83 9.41 -0.73
CA TYR A 177 -15.69 10.12 -2.00
C TYR A 177 -16.43 9.40 -3.13
N PHE A 178 -16.30 8.07 -3.27
CA PHE A 178 -16.98 7.31 -4.33
C PHE A 178 -18.46 7.03 -4.10
N PHE A 179 -18.96 7.20 -2.87
CA PHE A 179 -20.38 7.01 -2.51
C PHE A 179 -21.18 8.31 -2.40
N GLN A 180 -20.58 9.38 -1.88
CA GLN A 180 -21.26 10.65 -1.58
C GLN A 180 -21.06 11.72 -2.65
N ASN A 181 -20.04 11.60 -3.51
CA ASN A 181 -19.81 12.59 -4.55
C ASN A 181 -20.82 12.43 -5.70
N ASP A 182 -21.75 13.36 -5.80
CA ASP A 182 -22.77 13.43 -6.86
C ASP A 182 -22.19 13.38 -8.28
N LEU A 183 -20.99 13.94 -8.49
CA LEU A 183 -20.35 13.94 -9.80
C LEU A 183 -19.90 12.53 -10.19
N ILE A 184 -19.38 11.76 -9.23
CA ILE A 184 -18.99 10.36 -9.43
C ILE A 184 -20.22 9.48 -9.64
N ASN A 185 -21.28 9.69 -8.87
CA ASN A 185 -22.50 8.89 -8.96
C ASN A 185 -23.24 9.05 -10.29
N ARG A 186 -22.95 10.13 -11.05
CA ARG A 186 -23.48 10.36 -12.40
C ARG A 186 -22.62 9.74 -13.51
N LEU A 187 -21.43 9.24 -13.20
CA LEU A 187 -20.57 8.60 -14.19
C LEU A 187 -21.11 7.24 -14.60
N VAL A 188 -20.88 6.88 -15.85
CA VAL A 188 -21.01 5.48 -16.28
C VAL A 188 -19.96 4.62 -15.58
N LYS A 189 -20.23 3.31 -15.46
CA LYS A 189 -19.37 2.37 -14.73
C LYS A 189 -17.90 2.44 -15.14
N GLU A 190 -17.63 2.46 -16.45
CA GLU A 190 -16.26 2.53 -17.00
C GLU A 190 -15.52 3.81 -16.58
N ASP A 191 -16.20 4.96 -16.61
CA ASP A 191 -15.64 6.23 -16.17
C ASP A 191 -15.37 6.24 -14.66
N LYS A 192 -16.27 5.65 -13.87
CA LYS A 192 -16.09 5.49 -12.42
C LYS A 192 -14.86 4.64 -12.08
N GLU A 193 -14.68 3.52 -12.77
CA GLU A 193 -13.51 2.65 -12.59
C GLU A 193 -12.20 3.34 -12.96
N LYS A 194 -12.17 4.12 -14.05
CA LYS A 194 -10.99 4.93 -14.42
C LYS A 194 -10.64 5.97 -13.35
N VAL A 195 -11.65 6.67 -12.82
CA VAL A 195 -11.45 7.63 -11.71
C VAL A 195 -10.91 6.91 -10.48
N GLU A 196 -11.46 5.74 -10.13
CA GLU A 196 -10.98 4.94 -9.00
C GLU A 196 -9.51 4.56 -9.14
N ARG A 197 -9.12 4.00 -10.29
CA ARG A 197 -7.73 3.63 -10.57
C ARG A 197 -6.80 4.84 -10.57
N LEU A 198 -7.26 6.00 -11.07
CA LEU A 198 -6.48 7.24 -11.01
C LEU A 198 -6.21 7.65 -9.56
N ILE A 199 -7.25 7.66 -8.71
CA ILE A 199 -7.11 8.04 -7.30
C ILE A 199 -6.22 7.04 -6.55
N ASP A 200 -6.34 5.75 -6.81
CA ASP A 200 -5.46 4.73 -6.23
C ASP A 200 -4.01 4.91 -6.63
N PHE A 201 -3.76 5.19 -7.90
CA PHE A 201 -2.42 5.45 -8.39
C PHE A 201 -1.84 6.75 -7.82
N TYR A 202 -2.64 7.81 -7.74
CA TYR A 202 -2.24 9.08 -7.15
C TYR A 202 -1.88 8.94 -5.67
N GLU A 203 -2.73 8.28 -4.86
CA GLU A 203 -2.45 8.05 -3.45
C GLU A 203 -1.24 7.13 -3.24
N TYR A 204 -1.01 6.15 -4.11
CA TYR A 204 0.22 5.36 -4.12
C TYR A 204 1.48 6.22 -4.33
N LEU A 205 1.45 7.15 -5.28
CA LEU A 205 2.57 8.05 -5.53
C LEU A 205 2.79 9.03 -4.36
N LYS A 206 1.71 9.46 -3.70
CA LYS A 206 1.78 10.37 -2.55
C LYS A 206 2.38 9.72 -1.30
N ARG A 207 2.18 8.42 -1.11
CA ARG A 207 2.79 7.67 0.00
C ARG A 207 4.31 7.71 -0.11
N ARG A 208 4.97 8.24 0.91
CA ARG A 208 6.43 8.25 0.95
C ARG A 208 6.91 6.82 1.18
N SER A 209 7.87 6.36 0.38
CA SER A 209 8.48 5.06 0.62
C SER A 209 9.10 5.08 2.04
N GLY A 210 8.84 4.06 2.85
CA GLY A 210 9.22 4.06 4.27
C GLY A 210 8.12 4.46 5.27
N GLU A 211 6.96 4.94 4.82
CA GLU A 211 5.75 5.00 5.65
C GLU A 211 5.13 3.60 5.70
N PHE A 212 5.24 2.91 6.85
CA PHE A 212 4.68 1.54 7.04
C PHE A 212 3.18 1.46 6.68
N GLY A 213 2.61 0.29 6.42
CA GLY A 213 1.16 0.13 6.16
C GLY A 213 0.65 0.61 4.79
N GLY A 214 1.50 1.12 3.92
CA GLY A 214 1.15 1.57 2.59
C GLY A 214 1.12 0.47 1.51
N ASP A 215 0.66 -0.77 1.73
CA ASP A 215 0.70 -1.87 0.71
C ASP A 215 2.11 -2.25 0.18
N ASP A 216 3.14 -1.51 0.58
CA ASP A 216 4.56 -1.84 0.50
C ASP A 216 4.91 -2.79 1.66
N GLY A 217 4.14 -3.90 1.77
CA GLY A 217 4.53 -5.00 2.65
C GLY A 217 5.94 -5.48 2.30
N VAL A 218 6.62 -6.06 3.27
CA VAL A 218 7.89 -6.77 3.12
C VAL A 218 7.85 -7.57 1.81
N GLU A 219 8.57 -7.09 0.80
CA GLU A 219 8.58 -7.68 -0.53
C GLU A 219 9.92 -8.37 -0.69
N ILE A 220 9.87 -9.65 -1.04
CA ILE A 220 11.07 -10.42 -1.29
C ILE A 220 11.36 -10.30 -2.78
N VAL A 221 12.52 -9.74 -3.08
CA VAL A 221 12.90 -9.34 -4.42
C VAL A 221 14.11 -10.13 -4.82
N LEU A 222 14.04 -10.77 -5.99
CA LEU A 222 15.19 -11.39 -6.63
C LEU A 222 15.81 -10.38 -7.59
N ILE A 223 17.01 -9.91 -7.25
CA ILE A 223 17.81 -9.00 -8.07
C ILE A 223 19.10 -9.74 -8.41
N ASP A 224 19.33 -9.99 -9.70
CA ASP A 224 20.53 -10.70 -10.21
C ASP A 224 20.83 -12.05 -9.54
N GLY A 225 19.77 -12.77 -9.15
CA GLY A 225 19.88 -14.08 -8.49
C GLY A 225 20.16 -14.02 -6.99
N GLU A 226 20.20 -12.82 -6.40
CA GLU A 226 20.30 -12.60 -4.97
C GLU A 226 18.96 -12.14 -4.40
N THR A 227 18.66 -12.59 -3.18
CA THR A 227 17.38 -12.31 -2.53
C THR A 227 17.52 -11.16 -1.54
N TYR A 228 16.65 -10.17 -1.71
CA TYR A 228 16.57 -8.98 -0.90
C TYR A 228 15.21 -8.93 -0.22
N ILE A 229 15.20 -8.47 1.02
CA ILE A 229 13.98 -8.00 1.66
C ILE A 229 13.91 -6.51 1.42
N ALA A 230 12.96 -6.08 0.59
CA ALA A 230 12.56 -4.68 0.50
C ALA A 230 11.65 -4.38 1.70
N ASN A 231 12.21 -3.67 2.69
CA ASN A 231 11.44 -3.16 3.82
C ASN A 231 11.80 -1.68 4.01
N GLU A 232 10.79 -0.83 4.11
CA GLU A 232 10.95 0.63 4.30
C GLU A 232 11.87 1.31 3.25
N GLY A 233 11.85 0.86 2.00
CA GLY A 233 12.73 1.41 0.95
C GLY A 233 14.21 1.05 1.11
N LYS A 234 14.55 0.12 2.01
CA LYS A 234 15.87 -0.49 2.14
C LYS A 234 15.82 -1.93 1.65
N LEU A 235 16.65 -2.22 0.66
CA LEU A 235 16.95 -3.58 0.26
C LEU A 235 17.96 -4.15 1.26
N THR A 236 17.49 -5.01 2.16
CA THR A 236 18.37 -5.77 3.03
C THR A 236 18.69 -7.08 2.35
N LYS A 237 19.93 -7.21 1.86
CA LYS A 237 20.42 -8.49 1.33
C LYS A 237 20.30 -9.52 2.45
N ILE A 238 19.59 -10.62 2.18
CA ILE A 238 19.53 -11.73 3.13
C ILE A 238 20.91 -12.40 3.12
N ARG A 239 21.81 -11.95 4.00
CA ARG A 239 23.09 -12.63 4.25
C ARG A 239 22.81 -13.85 5.10
N VAL A 240 22.70 -15.01 4.45
CA VAL A 240 22.74 -16.30 5.14
C VAL A 240 24.10 -16.38 5.83
N ALA A 241 24.10 -16.37 7.16
CA ALA A 241 25.30 -16.50 7.96
C ALA A 241 25.83 -17.94 7.80
N GLY A 242 26.83 -18.12 6.93
CA GLY A 242 27.66 -19.33 6.92
C GLY A 242 28.11 -19.80 5.53
N GLY A 243 29.38 -19.56 5.23
CA GLY A 243 30.24 -20.54 4.53
C GLY A 243 30.21 -20.58 3.01
N SER A 244 31.27 -20.02 2.42
CA SER A 244 32.00 -20.44 1.21
C SER A 244 31.28 -21.27 0.12
N GLU A 245 31.25 -20.67 -1.07
CA GLU A 245 31.37 -21.26 -2.41
C GLU A 245 31.29 -22.80 -2.51
N GLN A 246 30.09 -23.33 -2.76
CA GLN A 246 29.87 -24.42 -3.72
C GLN A 246 28.37 -24.73 -3.90
N GLY A 247 27.92 -24.72 -5.16
CA GLY A 247 26.88 -25.63 -5.63
C GLY A 247 25.44 -25.10 -5.67
N SER A 248 24.78 -25.37 -6.79
CA SER A 248 23.38 -25.14 -7.16
C SER A 248 22.28 -25.58 -6.14
N GLY A 249 22.64 -26.08 -4.96
CA GLY A 249 21.74 -26.37 -3.85
C GLY A 249 21.34 -25.14 -3.04
N GLN A 250 22.22 -24.14 -2.90
CA GLN A 250 21.95 -22.93 -2.10
C GLN A 250 20.84 -22.04 -2.69
N LYS A 251 20.68 -22.03 -4.02
CA LYS A 251 19.59 -21.28 -4.67
C LYS A 251 18.21 -21.81 -4.29
N LYS A 252 18.06 -23.14 -4.17
CA LYS A 252 16.81 -23.79 -3.76
C LYS A 252 16.46 -23.53 -2.28
N GLU A 253 17.45 -23.40 -1.41
CA GLU A 253 17.21 -23.15 0.02
C GLU A 253 16.83 -21.69 0.29
N VAL A 254 17.41 -20.75 -0.45
CA VAL A 254 17.03 -19.33 -0.41
C VAL A 254 15.65 -19.11 -1.02
N GLU A 255 15.34 -19.71 -2.17
CA GLU A 255 13.98 -19.70 -2.76
C GLU A 255 12.95 -20.28 -1.78
N LYS A 256 13.27 -21.40 -1.13
CA LYS A 256 12.37 -22.02 -0.15
C LYS A 256 12.16 -21.18 1.12
N THR A 257 13.19 -20.50 1.62
CA THR A 257 13.03 -19.56 2.76
C THR A 257 12.24 -18.33 2.37
N ALA A 258 12.47 -17.80 1.16
CA ALA A 258 11.72 -16.67 0.62
C ALA A 258 10.23 -17.01 0.42
N GLU A 259 9.94 -18.14 -0.23
CA GLU A 259 8.59 -18.67 -0.40
C GLU A 259 7.91 -18.88 0.96
N LYS A 260 8.64 -19.44 1.94
CA LYS A 260 8.13 -19.62 3.31
C LYS A 260 7.78 -18.28 3.96
N MET A 261 8.67 -17.28 3.90
CA MET A 261 8.39 -15.94 4.45
C MET A 261 7.23 -15.25 3.75
N LEU A 262 7.11 -15.39 2.43
CA LEU A 262 5.99 -14.86 1.65
C LEU A 262 4.66 -15.52 2.05
N SER A 263 4.67 -16.86 2.16
CA SER A 263 3.53 -17.64 2.66
C SER A 263 3.15 -17.21 4.08
N GLN A 264 4.12 -17.06 4.98
CA GLN A 264 3.88 -16.63 6.35
C GLN A 264 3.33 -15.21 6.43
N ASN A 265 3.83 -14.27 5.61
CA ASN A 265 3.27 -12.92 5.51
C ASN A 265 1.83 -12.95 5.01
N GLN A 266 1.53 -13.77 4.00
CA GLN A 266 0.17 -13.95 3.50
C GLN A 266 -0.75 -14.57 4.55
N GLU A 267 -0.28 -15.57 5.29
CA GLU A 267 -1.01 -16.17 6.42
C GLU A 267 -1.30 -15.16 7.53
N LEU A 268 -0.30 -14.36 7.92
CA LEU A 268 -0.47 -13.27 8.90
C LEU A 268 -1.54 -12.27 8.42
N ARG A 269 -1.52 -11.88 7.15
CA ARG A 269 -2.57 -11.00 6.58
C ARG A 269 -3.96 -11.64 6.67
N VAL A 270 -4.09 -12.90 6.28
CA VAL A 270 -5.35 -13.65 6.38
C VAL A 270 -5.84 -13.73 7.83
N LYS A 271 -4.93 -13.93 8.80
CA LYS A 271 -5.28 -13.91 10.23
C LYS A 271 -5.83 -12.56 10.68
N VAL A 272 -5.19 -11.45 10.29
CA VAL A 272 -5.70 -10.10 10.61
C VAL A 272 -7.06 -9.87 9.97
N ASP A 273 -7.25 -10.23 8.71
CA ASP A 273 -8.52 -10.06 8.00
C ASP A 273 -9.64 -10.87 8.67
N ASN A 274 -9.36 -12.11 9.06
CA ASN A 274 -10.30 -12.96 9.80
C ASN A 274 -10.59 -12.38 11.18
N PHE A 275 -9.58 -11.82 11.85
CA PHE A 275 -9.74 -11.19 13.15
C PHE A 275 -10.62 -9.93 13.08
N ILE A 276 -10.42 -9.07 12.07
CA ILE A 276 -11.26 -7.87 11.85
C ILE A 276 -12.74 -8.27 11.62
N LYS A 277 -12.98 -9.42 10.97
CA LYS A 277 -14.32 -9.98 10.75
C LYS A 277 -14.89 -10.73 11.95
N SER A 278 -14.12 -10.88 13.04
CA SER A 278 -14.57 -11.59 14.23
C SER A 278 -15.72 -10.86 14.94
N GLY A 279 -16.53 -11.58 15.70
CA GLY A 279 -17.66 -10.99 16.44
C GLY A 279 -17.24 -9.93 17.45
N LEU A 280 -16.03 -10.04 18.03
CA LEU A 280 -15.47 -9.02 18.93
C LEU A 280 -15.20 -7.72 18.16
N MET A 281 -14.50 -7.81 17.03
CA MET A 281 -14.12 -6.63 16.24
C MET A 281 -15.33 -5.97 15.59
N VAL A 282 -16.25 -6.73 15.02
CA VAL A 282 -17.49 -6.18 14.43
C VAL A 282 -18.29 -5.38 15.47
N LYS A 283 -18.43 -5.90 16.70
CA LYS A 283 -19.11 -5.18 17.78
C LYS A 283 -18.32 -3.96 18.25
N ALA A 284 -17.00 -4.09 18.43
CA ALA A 284 -16.15 -2.98 18.85
C ALA A 284 -16.20 -1.82 17.83
N LEU A 285 -16.14 -2.10 16.53
CA LEU A 285 -16.27 -1.11 15.47
C LEU A 285 -17.65 -0.45 15.45
N ALA A 286 -18.72 -1.22 15.65
CA ALA A 286 -20.08 -0.66 15.75
C ALA A 286 -20.27 0.22 17.00
N ILE A 287 -19.64 -0.14 18.14
CA ILE A 287 -19.64 0.71 19.34
C ILE A 287 -18.83 1.97 19.07
N ARG A 288 -17.65 1.86 18.45
CA ARG A 288 -16.79 3.00 18.10
C ARG A 288 -17.55 4.03 17.27
N GLU A 289 -18.31 3.59 16.27
CA GLU A 289 -19.13 4.47 15.44
C GLU A 289 -20.16 5.26 16.28
N LYS A 290 -20.83 4.59 17.22
CA LYS A 290 -21.76 5.25 18.15
C LYS A 290 -21.07 6.25 19.07
N LEU A 291 -19.82 5.97 19.49
CA LEU A 291 -19.06 6.91 20.31
C LEU A 291 -18.67 8.17 19.52
N HIS A 292 -18.36 8.02 18.22
CA HIS A 292 -18.17 9.14 17.29
C HIS A 292 -19.45 9.97 17.14
N GLU A 293 -20.61 9.34 16.91
CA GLU A 293 -21.91 10.03 16.82
C GLU A 293 -22.24 10.83 18.10
N GLN A 294 -21.85 10.29 19.26
CA GLN A 294 -22.02 10.95 20.56
C GLN A 294 -21.00 12.06 20.83
N LYS A 295 -20.09 12.33 19.89
CA LYS A 295 -19.01 13.33 20.00
C LYS A 295 -18.17 13.13 21.25
N LEU A 296 -17.87 11.88 21.60
CA LEU A 296 -16.94 11.55 22.68
C LEU A 296 -15.47 11.74 22.27
N GLU A 297 -15.19 12.71 21.38
CA GLU A 297 -13.87 13.09 20.89
C GLU A 297 -13.00 13.71 21.98
N GLU A 298 -13.63 14.27 23.03
CA GLU A 298 -12.89 14.75 24.19
C GLU A 298 -12.17 13.60 24.89
N VAL A 299 -10.83 13.70 24.98
CA VAL A 299 -9.93 12.71 25.58
C VAL A 299 -10.42 12.22 26.93
N LYS A 300 -10.90 13.13 27.78
CA LYS A 300 -11.40 12.82 29.12
C LYS A 300 -12.56 11.81 29.09
N ASN A 301 -13.46 11.94 28.11
CA ASN A 301 -14.65 11.11 28.00
C ASN A 301 -14.32 9.73 27.45
N SER A 302 -13.58 9.65 26.33
CA SER A 302 -13.14 8.35 25.77
C SER A 302 -12.24 7.60 26.75
N ARG A 303 -11.36 8.30 27.46
CA ARG A 303 -10.53 7.74 28.54
C ARG A 303 -11.35 7.18 29.70
N SER A 304 -12.35 7.92 30.16
CA SER A 304 -13.21 7.47 31.25
C SER A 304 -14.06 6.27 30.84
N TYR A 305 -14.53 6.25 29.59
CA TYR A 305 -15.24 5.11 29.00
C TYR A 305 -14.34 3.88 28.92
N PHE A 306 -13.11 4.01 28.42
CA PHE A 306 -12.13 2.93 28.41
C PHE A 306 -11.90 2.35 29.81
N TYR A 307 -11.67 3.21 30.81
CA TYR A 307 -11.48 2.79 32.20
C TYR A 307 -12.69 2.01 32.75
N GLN A 308 -13.90 2.49 32.49
CA GLN A 308 -15.13 1.84 32.94
C GLN A 308 -15.32 0.49 32.25
N ALA A 309 -15.11 0.42 30.93
CA ALA A 309 -15.22 -0.82 30.16
C ALA A 309 -14.23 -1.89 30.63
N VAL A 310 -12.97 -1.51 30.90
CA VAL A 310 -11.95 -2.42 31.44
C VAL A 310 -12.37 -2.98 32.81
N ASN A 311 -12.87 -2.13 33.72
CA ASN A 311 -13.29 -2.58 35.04
C ASN A 311 -14.59 -3.39 35.02
N ALA A 312 -15.46 -3.14 34.04
CA ALA A 312 -16.67 -3.93 33.80
C ALA A 312 -16.41 -5.21 32.99
N LEU A 313 -15.16 -5.50 32.61
CA LEU A 313 -14.75 -6.64 31.78
C LEU A 313 -15.45 -6.69 30.42
N LYS A 314 -15.78 -5.51 29.86
CA LYS A 314 -16.44 -5.38 28.57
C LYS A 314 -15.40 -5.14 27.47
N ALA A 315 -14.93 -6.23 26.89
CA ALA A 315 -13.84 -6.22 25.92
C ALA A 315 -14.13 -5.34 24.69
N GLU A 316 -15.33 -5.45 24.11
CA GLU A 316 -15.70 -4.72 22.90
C GLU A 316 -15.77 -3.21 23.13
N GLU A 317 -16.31 -2.78 24.27
CA GLU A 317 -16.39 -1.36 24.67
C GLU A 317 -14.98 -0.78 24.95
N ALA A 318 -14.10 -1.56 25.58
CA ALA A 318 -12.72 -1.14 25.84
C ALA A 318 -11.92 -0.98 24.53
N VAL A 319 -12.05 -1.93 23.60
CA VAL A 319 -11.39 -1.84 22.29
C VAL A 319 -11.90 -0.64 21.49
N ALA A 320 -13.22 -0.40 21.49
CA ALA A 320 -13.82 0.74 20.81
C ALA A 320 -13.24 2.07 21.29
N ALA A 321 -13.15 2.27 22.61
CA ALA A 321 -12.58 3.49 23.17
C ALA A 321 -11.06 3.60 22.97
N LEU A 322 -10.33 2.49 22.99
CA LEU A 322 -8.89 2.48 22.67
C LEU A 322 -8.64 2.95 21.23
N PHE A 323 -9.42 2.45 20.28
CA PHE A 323 -9.31 2.87 18.88
C PHE A 323 -9.67 4.34 18.70
N LEU A 324 -10.71 4.83 19.37
CA LEU A 324 -11.08 6.25 19.34
C LEU A 324 -9.96 7.15 19.88
N LEU A 325 -9.27 6.73 20.95
CA LEU A 325 -8.12 7.46 21.48
C LEU A 325 -6.94 7.46 20.51
N ALA A 326 -6.68 6.34 19.83
CA ALA A 326 -5.60 6.21 18.85
C ALA A 326 -5.86 7.03 17.59
N GLU A 327 -7.07 6.93 17.02
CA GLU A 327 -7.50 7.65 15.81
C GLU A 327 -7.43 9.17 15.99
N ASN A 328 -7.71 9.67 17.19
CA ASN A 328 -7.63 11.10 17.49
C ASN A 328 -6.21 11.59 17.87
N GLY A 329 -5.22 10.69 17.92
CA GLY A 329 -3.85 11.02 18.31
C GLY A 329 -3.74 11.41 19.79
N LYS A 330 -4.51 10.74 20.64
CA LYS A 330 -4.69 11.08 22.06
C LYS A 330 -4.21 9.99 23.01
N LEU A 331 -3.46 9.00 22.56
CA LEU A 331 -2.97 7.93 23.44
C LEU A 331 -2.05 8.49 24.52
N LYS A 332 -1.11 9.39 24.16
CA LYS A 332 -0.20 9.97 25.15
C LYS A 332 -0.96 10.76 26.21
N GLU A 333 -1.85 11.65 25.78
CA GLU A 333 -2.68 12.47 26.66
C GLU A 333 -3.59 11.60 27.55
N ALA A 334 -4.14 10.52 27.01
CA ALA A 334 -5.02 9.63 27.76
C ALA A 334 -4.28 8.87 28.86
N PHE A 335 -3.14 8.25 28.54
CA PHE A 335 -2.47 7.32 29.47
C PHE A 335 -1.43 8.00 30.38
N ALA A 336 -0.81 9.10 29.96
CA ALA A 336 0.06 9.90 30.85
C ALA A 336 -0.73 10.95 31.64
N GLY A 337 -1.85 11.45 31.12
CA GLY A 337 -2.63 12.55 31.71
C GLY A 337 -3.69 12.13 32.73
N ASP A 338 -3.70 10.89 33.20
CA ASP A 338 -4.64 10.40 34.21
C ASP A 338 -3.91 9.61 35.29
N GLU A 339 -3.90 10.17 36.50
CA GLU A 339 -3.23 9.55 37.66
C GLU A 339 -3.75 8.15 37.96
N ARG A 340 -5.01 7.82 37.60
CA ARG A 340 -5.56 6.48 37.81
C ARG A 340 -4.79 5.44 36.99
N PHE A 341 -4.49 5.74 35.72
CA PHE A 341 -3.71 4.84 34.86
C PHE A 341 -2.26 4.80 35.30
N VAL A 342 -1.67 5.96 35.55
CA VAL A 342 -0.26 6.05 35.97
C VAL A 342 -0.02 5.28 37.26
N LYS A 343 -0.87 5.47 38.27
CA LYS A 343 -0.77 4.76 39.55
C LYS A 343 -1.02 3.27 39.38
N PHE A 344 -2.10 2.89 38.71
CA PHE A 344 -2.43 1.49 38.47
C PHE A 344 -1.29 0.73 37.77
N TRP A 345 -0.70 1.35 36.74
CA TRP A 345 0.40 0.73 36.01
C TRP A 345 1.71 0.74 36.80
N SER A 346 2.01 1.82 37.51
CA SER A 346 3.14 1.89 38.45
C SER A 346 3.08 0.76 39.47
N ASP A 347 1.92 0.55 40.10
CA ASP A 347 1.72 -0.52 41.09
C ASP A 347 1.91 -1.90 40.48
N TYR A 348 1.45 -2.09 39.22
CA TYR A 348 1.67 -3.33 38.49
C TYR A 348 3.15 -3.58 38.20
N LEU A 349 3.91 -2.58 37.74
CA LEU A 349 5.34 -2.72 37.45
C LEU A 349 6.12 -3.13 38.71
N VAL A 350 5.84 -2.47 39.84
CA VAL A 350 6.47 -2.78 41.14
C VAL A 350 6.11 -4.19 41.60
N LYS A 351 4.83 -4.56 41.53
CA LYS A 351 4.35 -5.88 41.97
C LYS A 351 4.98 -7.04 41.19
N ASN A 352 5.31 -6.83 39.91
CA ASN A 352 5.88 -7.85 39.04
C ASN A 352 7.41 -7.70 38.88
N ASN A 353 8.05 -6.85 39.68
CA ASN A 353 9.50 -6.61 39.64
C ASN A 353 10.01 -6.22 38.23
N LEU A 354 9.22 -5.40 37.52
CA LEU A 354 9.56 -4.90 36.19
C LEU A 354 10.27 -3.54 36.29
N ASP A 355 11.18 -3.29 35.35
CA ASP A 355 11.91 -2.02 35.29
C ASP A 355 10.96 -0.83 35.10
N LYS A 356 11.08 0.17 35.98
CA LYS A 356 10.28 1.39 36.04
C LYS A 356 11.03 2.64 35.57
N SER A 357 12.32 2.51 35.26
CA SER A 357 13.19 3.66 34.99
C SER A 357 12.75 4.49 33.76
N GLY A 358 12.19 3.84 32.73
CA GLY A 358 11.58 4.52 31.58
C GLY A 358 10.21 5.11 31.91
N PHE A 359 9.39 4.36 32.65
CA PHE A 359 8.04 4.75 33.03
C PHE A 359 7.99 6.02 33.89
N ASP A 360 8.91 6.17 34.84
CA ASP A 360 8.96 7.35 35.72
C ASP A 360 9.26 8.66 34.96
N LYS A 361 9.84 8.57 33.75
CA LYS A 361 10.15 9.72 32.89
C LYS A 361 9.04 10.02 31.89
N ASP A 362 8.50 8.99 31.25
CA ASP A 362 7.39 9.09 30.31
C ASP A 362 6.48 7.88 30.47
N PRO A 363 5.42 7.98 31.32
CA PRO A 363 4.48 6.90 31.57
C PRO A 363 3.81 6.32 30.33
N ALA A 364 3.75 7.12 29.26
CA ALA A 364 3.14 6.74 28.00
C ALA A 364 4.20 6.62 26.88
N ASN A 365 5.44 6.23 27.18
CA ASN A 365 6.36 5.82 26.12
C ASN A 365 5.84 4.54 25.43
N GLY A 366 6.21 4.32 24.16
CA GLY A 366 5.64 3.22 23.37
C GLY A 366 5.85 1.82 23.96
N ARG A 367 7.00 1.57 24.60
CA ARG A 367 7.31 0.27 25.21
C ARG A 367 6.45 0.00 26.43
N ASP A 368 6.33 0.97 27.34
CA ASP A 368 5.52 0.82 28.54
C ASP A 368 4.03 0.82 28.22
N LEU A 369 3.58 1.59 27.21
CA LEU A 369 2.22 1.51 26.71
C LEU A 369 1.92 0.13 26.10
N ALA A 370 2.83 -0.46 25.32
CA ALA A 370 2.67 -1.81 24.78
C ALA A 370 2.52 -2.86 25.90
N ARG A 371 3.33 -2.77 26.95
CA ARG A 371 3.22 -3.64 28.14
C ARG A 371 1.90 -3.43 28.88
N PHE A 372 1.49 -2.17 29.05
CA PHE A 372 0.22 -1.82 29.68
C PHE A 372 -0.96 -2.42 28.92
N LEU A 373 -1.00 -2.21 27.60
CA LEU A 373 -2.06 -2.74 26.74
C LEU A 373 -2.06 -4.27 26.75
N LYS A 374 -0.89 -4.92 26.66
CA LYS A 374 -0.79 -6.38 26.83
C LYS A 374 -1.46 -6.84 28.11
N TYR A 375 -1.12 -6.21 29.24
CA TYR A 375 -1.69 -6.58 30.54
C TYR A 375 -3.20 -6.34 30.61
N ILE A 376 -3.70 -5.22 30.07
CA ILE A 376 -5.14 -4.94 30.04
C ILE A 376 -5.88 -5.96 29.16
N LEU A 377 -5.43 -6.14 27.91
CA LEU A 377 -6.13 -6.98 26.93
C LEU A 377 -6.07 -8.47 27.32
N GLU A 378 -4.89 -8.99 27.66
CA GLU A 378 -4.72 -10.42 28.00
C GLU A 378 -5.10 -10.68 29.47
N GLY A 379 -4.61 -9.84 30.38
CA GLY A 379 -4.72 -10.07 31.83
C GLY A 379 -6.07 -9.72 32.41
N ARG A 380 -6.64 -8.56 32.03
CA ARG A 380 -7.92 -8.07 32.56
C ARG A 380 -9.09 -8.50 31.69
N LEU A 381 -9.03 -8.24 30.38
CA LEU A 381 -10.11 -8.55 29.44
C LEU A 381 -10.10 -10.01 28.94
N LYS A 382 -9.10 -10.81 29.33
CA LYS A 382 -9.01 -12.25 29.03
C LYS A 382 -9.01 -12.58 27.52
N MET A 383 -8.51 -11.67 26.70
CA MET A 383 -8.32 -11.93 25.26
C MET A 383 -7.21 -12.96 25.05
N LYS A 384 -7.28 -13.70 23.95
CA LYS A 384 -6.16 -14.58 23.57
C LYS A 384 -4.93 -13.73 23.24
N PRO A 385 -3.71 -14.20 23.55
CA PRO A 385 -2.48 -13.44 23.29
C PRO A 385 -2.34 -12.96 21.84
N GLU A 386 -2.67 -13.82 20.87
CA GLU A 386 -2.59 -13.49 19.44
C GLU A 386 -3.59 -12.38 19.05
N GLU A 387 -4.83 -12.45 19.53
CA GLU A 387 -5.86 -11.43 19.31
C GLU A 387 -5.48 -10.09 19.95
N ALA A 388 -4.94 -10.13 21.17
CA ALA A 388 -4.47 -8.94 21.88
C ALA A 388 -3.30 -8.26 21.14
N ALA A 389 -2.34 -9.03 20.64
CA ALA A 389 -1.23 -8.50 19.85
C ALA A 389 -1.71 -7.90 18.51
N MET A 390 -2.67 -8.54 17.83
CA MET A 390 -3.30 -7.96 16.63
C MET A 390 -3.99 -6.62 16.93
N LEU A 391 -4.69 -6.48 18.06
CA LEU A 391 -5.23 -5.20 18.51
C LEU A 391 -4.13 -4.16 18.76
N GLY A 392 -2.97 -4.57 19.29
CA GLY A 392 -1.79 -3.72 19.43
C GLY A 392 -1.32 -3.16 18.08
N ILE A 393 -1.30 -3.99 17.02
CA ILE A 393 -0.95 -3.56 15.66
C ILE A 393 -1.98 -2.56 15.12
N LEU A 394 -3.28 -2.88 15.23
CA LEU A 394 -4.34 -1.99 14.75
C LEU A 394 -4.32 -0.64 15.48
N THR A 395 -4.10 -0.64 16.79
CA THR A 395 -3.96 0.57 17.61
C THR A 395 -2.74 1.40 17.19
N ALA A 396 -1.60 0.74 16.96
CA ALA A 396 -0.38 1.39 16.48
C ALA A 396 -0.57 2.06 15.10
N ASN A 397 -1.32 1.40 14.21
CA ASN A 397 -1.63 1.95 12.90
C ASN A 397 -2.49 3.22 13.00
N LEU A 398 -3.57 3.19 13.79
CA LEU A 398 -4.42 4.36 14.02
C LEU A 398 -3.65 5.53 14.66
N ALA A 399 -2.87 5.25 15.70
CA ALA A 399 -2.07 6.28 16.37
C ALA A 399 -1.08 6.96 15.43
N ARG A 400 -0.48 6.17 14.54
CA ARG A 400 0.48 6.63 13.55
C ARG A 400 -0.17 7.47 12.46
N GLU A 401 -1.36 7.09 12.00
CA GLU A 401 -2.16 7.89 11.06
C GLU A 401 -2.53 9.25 11.67
N ALA A 402 -2.76 9.30 12.98
CA ALA A 402 -2.97 10.53 13.74
C ALA A 402 -1.69 11.31 14.07
N GLY A 403 -0.50 10.83 13.65
CA GLY A 403 0.78 11.50 13.86
C GLY A 403 1.52 11.14 15.15
N GLU A 404 1.03 10.21 15.98
CA GLU A 404 1.71 9.75 17.20
C GLU A 404 2.76 8.66 16.89
N LEU A 405 3.84 9.05 16.20
CA LEU A 405 4.89 8.13 15.72
C LEU A 405 5.63 7.34 16.81
N VAL A 406 5.58 7.79 18.07
CA VAL A 406 6.15 7.07 19.22
C VAL A 406 5.45 5.72 19.45
N TYR A 407 4.21 5.56 18.97
CA TYR A 407 3.40 4.35 19.08
C TYR A 407 3.39 3.48 17.83
N LYS A 408 4.24 3.77 16.83
CA LYS A 408 4.25 3.06 15.54
C LYS A 408 4.54 1.55 15.63
N ALA A 409 5.03 1.05 16.76
CA ALA A 409 5.43 -0.33 16.95
C ALA A 409 5.03 -0.85 18.34
N LEU A 410 3.74 -0.89 18.66
CA LEU A 410 3.26 -1.51 19.91
C LEU A 410 3.30 -3.05 19.85
N ALA A 411 3.05 -3.62 18.67
CA ALA A 411 3.10 -5.05 18.37
C ALA A 411 3.50 -5.26 16.90
N TYR A 412 3.85 -6.49 16.52
CA TYR A 412 4.28 -6.86 15.17
C TYR A 412 3.87 -8.30 14.82
N GLY A 413 3.78 -8.59 13.52
CA GLY A 413 3.69 -9.96 13.00
C GLY A 413 5.10 -10.50 12.82
N ASP A 414 5.43 -11.57 13.53
CA ASP A 414 6.71 -12.26 13.43
C ASP A 414 6.67 -13.17 12.20
N MET A 415 7.37 -12.76 11.15
CA MET A 415 7.39 -13.50 9.88
C MET A 415 8.11 -14.84 9.99
N GLU A 416 9.01 -15.04 10.96
CA GLU A 416 9.71 -16.32 11.11
C GLU A 416 8.78 -17.38 11.71
N THR A 417 7.94 -16.97 12.66
CA THR A 417 7.05 -17.86 13.40
C THR A 417 5.62 -17.88 12.87
N GLY A 418 5.20 -16.85 12.12
CA GLY A 418 3.80 -16.68 11.70
C GLY A 418 2.87 -16.29 12.86
N GLU A 419 3.41 -15.72 13.93
CA GLU A 419 2.67 -15.32 15.14
C GLU A 419 2.65 -13.80 15.33
N PHE A 420 1.64 -13.29 16.03
CA PHE A 420 1.60 -11.88 16.45
C PHE A 420 2.21 -11.71 17.84
N ARG A 421 3.11 -10.73 17.99
CA ARG A 421 3.89 -10.51 19.22
C ARG A 421 3.90 -9.05 19.64
N TRP A 422 3.92 -8.83 20.95
CA TRP A 422 4.10 -7.50 21.55
C TRP A 422 5.56 -7.03 21.45
N ASN A 423 5.77 -5.73 21.26
CA ASN A 423 7.10 -5.13 21.20
C ASN A 423 7.52 -4.58 22.59
N ILE A 424 8.02 -5.45 23.47
CA ILE A 424 8.19 -5.17 24.93
C ILE A 424 9.58 -5.45 25.50
#